data_AF-A0A7X8GPK9-F1
#
_entry.id   AF-A0A7X8GPK9-F1
#
_cell.length_a   1.000
_cell.length_b   1.000
_cell.length_c   1.000
_cell.angle_alpha   90.00
_cell.angle_beta   90.00
_cell.angle_gamma   90.00
#
_symmetry.space_group_name_H-M   'P 1'
#
loop_
_entity.id
_entity.type
_entity.pdbx_description
1 polymer ?
#
loop_
_entity_poly.entity_id
_entity_poly.type
_entity_poly.pdbx_seq_one_letter_code
_entity_poly.pdbx_strand_id
1 'polypeptide(L)' 'MNLYALGKALVQIGLLMVLLGGLFLLAGKVGLPFGRLPGDLSFRGRHFIFFAPIGSMILLSLVLTLLLNLFLRWFK' A
#
# COMPACT_ATOMS: atom_id res chain seq x y z
N MET A 1 22.35 -2.50 22.64
CA MET A 1 21.57 -3.24 21.61
C MET A 1 22.51 -4.22 20.94
N ASN A 2 22.11 -5.49 20.77
CA ASN A 2 22.92 -6.50 20.06
C ASN A 2 23.00 -6.12 18.56
N LEU A 3 24.15 -6.33 17.91
CA LEU A 3 24.32 -6.14 16.46
C LEU A 3 23.26 -6.92 15.66
N TYR A 4 22.85 -8.10 16.16
CA TYR A 4 21.75 -8.87 15.57
C TYR A 4 20.42 -8.11 15.56
N ALA A 5 20.06 -7.45 16.67
CA ALA A 5 18.84 -6.66 16.77
C ALA A 5 18.89 -5.43 15.86
N LEU A 6 20.07 -4.81 15.75
CA LEU A 6 20.33 -3.68 14.85
C LEU A 6 20.23 -4.08 13.37
N GLY A 7 20.77 -5.24 13.00
CA GLY A 7 20.66 -5.79 11.65
C GLY A 7 19.21 -6.15 11.28
N LYS A 8 18.47 -6.78 12.20
CA LYS A 8 17.04 -7.07 12.02
C LYS A 8 16.25 -5.78 11.77
N ALA A 9 16.52 -4.73 12.55
CA ALA A 9 15.90 -3.43 12.41
C ALA A 9 16.14 -2.80 11.03
N LEU A 10 17.39 -2.80 10.57
CA LEU A 10 17.80 -2.27 9.26
C LEU A 10 17.09 -2.99 8.11
N VAL A 11 17.03 -4.32 8.13
CA VAL A 11 16.34 -5.11 7.10
C VAL A 11 14.85 -4.77 7.04
N GLN A 12 14.21 -4.58 8.19
CA GLN A 12 12.78 -4.30 8.25
C GLN A 12 12.45 -2.88 7.75
N ILE A 13 13.30 -1.88 8.08
CA ILE A 13 13.17 -0.51 7.54
C ILE A 13 13.40 -0.51 6.02
N GLY A 14 14.41 -1.23 5.54
CA GLY A 14 14.67 -1.38 4.11
C GLY A 14 13.48 -1.98 3.37
N LEU A 15 12.88 -3.04 3.92
CA LEU A 15 11.68 -3.66 3.35
C LEU A 15 10.50 -2.68 3.31
N LEU A 16 10.32 -1.88 4.36
CA LEU A 16 9.31 -0.82 4.42
C LEU A 16 9.50 0.20 3.30
N MET A 17 10.74 0.67 3.11
CA MET A 17 11.10 1.63 2.06
C MET A 17 10.86 1.07 0.66
N VAL A 18 11.22 -0.20 0.41
CA VAL A 18 10.96 -0.86 -0.88
C VAL A 18 9.46 -0.98 -1.15
N LEU A 19 8.65 -1.33 -0.14
CA LEU A 19 7.20 -1.40 -0.29
C LEU A 19 6.60 -0.02 -0.62
N LEU A 20 7.00 1.03 0.10
CA LEU A 20 6.53 2.39 -0.15
C LEU A 20 6.97 2.90 -1.52
N GLY A 21 8.25 2.71 -1.89
CA GLY A 21 8.78 3.08 -3.20
C GLY A 21 8.08 2.34 -4.33
N GLY A 22 7.82 1.04 -4.17
CA GLY A 22 7.02 0.24 -5.11
C GLY A 22 5.60 0.78 -5.26
N LEU A 23 4.97 1.18 -4.16
CA LEU A 23 3.65 1.81 -4.19
C LEU A 23 3.63 3.11 -5.00
N PHE A 24 4.62 3.98 -4.77
CA PHE A 24 4.74 5.25 -5.50
C PHE A 24 5.05 5.05 -6.99
N LEU A 25 5.91 4.08 -7.33
CA LEU A 25 6.21 3.73 -8.72
C LEU A 25 4.98 3.20 -9.44
N LEU A 26 4.19 2.33 -8.79
CA LEU A 26 2.93 1.85 -9.34
C LEU A 26 1.92 2.99 -9.50
N ALA A 27 1.82 3.88 -8.51
CA ALA A 27 0.95 5.05 -8.58
C ALA A 27 1.31 5.98 -9.75
N GLY A 28 2.61 6.23 -9.97
CA GLY A 28 3.11 7.03 -11.09
C GLY A 28 2.95 6.35 -12.45
N LYS A 29 3.21 5.04 -12.54
CA LYS A 29 3.14 4.28 -13.81
C LYS A 29 1.71 4.08 -14.31
N VAL A 30 0.74 3.93 -13.41
CA VAL A 30 -0.68 3.78 -13.77
C VAL A 30 -1.28 5.13 -14.21
N GLY A 31 -0.55 6.24 -14.09
CA GLY A 31 -1.02 7.56 -14.51
C GLY A 31 -2.31 7.94 -13.77
N LEU A 32 -2.41 7.56 -12.49
CA LEU A 32 -3.61 7.76 -11.70
C LEU A 32 -3.90 9.27 -11.57
N PRO A 33 -4.98 9.80 -12.18
CA PRO A 33 -5.64 10.91 -11.52
C PRO A 33 -6.08 10.35 -10.16
N PHE A 34 -5.67 10.97 -9.06
CA PHE A 34 -6.01 10.57 -7.68
C PHE A 34 -7.40 9.86 -7.63
N GLY A 35 -7.41 8.52 -7.55
CA GLY A 35 -8.62 7.71 -7.44
C GLY A 35 -9.18 6.99 -8.67
N ARG A 36 -8.40 6.48 -9.63
CA ARG A 36 -8.90 5.48 -10.60
C ARG A 36 -7.91 4.35 -10.90
N LEU A 37 -7.70 3.44 -9.95
CA LEU A 37 -6.94 2.22 -10.23
C LEU A 37 -7.71 1.31 -11.22
N PRO A 38 -7.01 0.52 -12.05
CA PRO A 38 -7.66 -0.59 -12.75
C PRO A 38 -8.27 -1.54 -11.70
N GLY A 39 -9.60 -1.59 -11.65
CA GLY A 39 -10.36 -2.26 -10.58
C GLY A 39 -11.25 -1.31 -9.76
N ASP A 40 -11.05 0.00 -9.87
CA ASP A 40 -11.99 1.00 -9.34
C ASP A 40 -13.15 1.18 -10.33
N LEU A 41 -14.35 0.78 -9.92
CA LEU A 41 -15.56 0.89 -10.74
C LEU A 41 -16.16 2.29 -10.58
N SER A 42 -16.07 3.11 -11.62
CA SER A 42 -16.79 4.39 -11.69
C SER A 42 -17.95 4.29 -12.68
N PHE A 43 -19.18 4.27 -12.18
CA PHE A 43 -20.38 4.38 -12.99
C PHE A 43 -20.91 5.80 -12.94
N ARG A 44 -21.06 6.44 -14.11
CA ARG A 44 -21.56 7.81 -14.23
C ARG A 44 -22.91 7.79 -14.96
N GLY A 45 -24.00 7.87 -14.20
CA GLY A 45 -25.36 8.02 -14.72
C GLY A 45 -25.71 9.49 -14.96
N ARG A 46 -26.88 9.75 -15.58
CA ARG A 46 -27.34 11.13 -15.90
C ARG A 46 -27.62 12.00 -14.66
N HIS A 47 -27.93 11.38 -13.52
CA HIS A 47 -28.24 12.08 -12.25
C HIS A 47 -27.45 11.56 -11.05
N PHE A 48 -26.59 10.54 -11.22
CA PHE A 48 -25.83 9.96 -10.11
C PHE A 48 -24.44 9.52 -10.56
N ILE A 49 -23.47 9.62 -9.66
CA ILE A 49 -22.10 9.15 -9.85
C ILE A 49 -21.83 8.14 -8.75
N PHE A 50 -21.62 6.88 -9.12
CA PHE A 50 -21.25 5.81 -8.20
C PHE A 50 -19.77 5.48 -8.40
N PHE A 51 -18.99 5.58 -7.32
CA PHE A 51 -17.56 5.31 -7.33
C PHE A 51 -17.24 4.24 -6.29
N ALA A 52 -16.77 3.08 -6.74
CA ALA A 52 -16.37 1.95 -5.92
C ALA A 52 -14.87 1.67 -6.11
N PRO A 53 -14.01 2.16 -5.20
CA PRO A 53 -12.56 2.02 -5.30
C PRO A 53 -12.07 0.64 -4.82
N ILE A 54 -12.58 -0.44 -5.44
CA ILE A 54 -12.32 -1.82 -4.99
C ILE A 54 -10.84 -2.16 -5.14
N GLY A 55 -10.22 -1.78 -6.27
CA GLY A 55 -8.79 -2.00 -6.50
C GLY A 55 -7.93 -1.27 -5.47
N SER A 56 -8.27 -0.01 -5.18
CA SER A 56 -7.59 0.78 -4.15
C SER A 56 -7.73 0.18 -2.75
N MET A 57 -8.93 -0.29 -2.38
CA MET A 57 -9.21 -0.87 -1.06
C MET A 57 -8.43 -2.18 -0.84
N ILE A 58 -8.35 -3.03 -1.85
CA ILE A 58 -7.57 -4.28 -1.80
C ILE A 58 -6.08 -3.97 -1.65
N LEU A 59 -5.55 -3.05 -2.46
CA LEU A 59 -4.14 -2.67 -2.38
C LEU A 59 -3.79 -2.07 -1.01
N LEU A 60 -4.62 -1.15 -0.53
CA LEU A 60 -4.46 -0.54 0.79
C LEU A 60 -4.47 -1.60 1.89
N SER A 61 -5.42 -2.55 1.85
CA SER A 61 -5.50 -3.65 2.81
C SER A 61 -4.23 -4.50 2.81
N LEU A 62 -3.75 -4.90 1.63
CA LEU A 62 -2.56 -5.74 1.50
C LEU A 62 -1.32 -5.06 2.09
N VAL A 63 -1.14 -3.77 1.78
CA VAL A 63 -0.07 -2.95 2.35
C VAL A 63 -0.20 -2.86 3.87
N LEU A 64 -1.38 -2.48 4.37
CA LEU A 64 -1.60 -2.35 5.81
C LEU A 64 -1.36 -3.67 6.54
N THR A 65 -1.80 -4.79 5.99
CA THR A 65 -1.56 -6.11 6.56
C THR A 65 -0.07 -6.44 6.62
N LEU A 66 0.69 -6.20 5.55
CA LEU A 66 2.14 -6.41 5.53
C LEU A 66 2.85 -5.52 6.56
N LEU A 67 2.48 -4.24 6.62
CA LEU A 67 3.04 -3.26 7.56
C LEU A 67 2.75 -3.62 9.01
N LEU A 68 1.48 -3.89 9.33
CA LEU A 68 1.04 -4.27 10.68
C LEU A 68 1.66 -5.60 11.10
N ASN A 69 1.73 -6.60 10.21
CA ASN A 69 2.34 -7.88 10.55
C ASN A 69 3.84 -7.71 10.84
N LEU A 70 4.54 -6.91 10.03
CA LEU A 70 5.93 -6.58 10.28
C LEU A 70 6.10 -5.87 11.62
N PHE A 71 5.30 -4.84 11.89
CA PHE A 71 5.34 -4.08 13.14
C PHE A 71 4.97 -4.92 14.38
N LEU A 72 3.92 -5.73 14.32
CA LEU A 72 3.52 -6.64 15.40
C LEU A 72 4.60 -7.70 15.68
N ARG A 73 5.36 -8.13 14.66
CA ARG A 73 6.55 -8.97 14.81
C ARG A 73 7.77 -8.27 15.41
N TRP A 74 7.79 -6.94 15.50
CA TRP A 74 8.81 -6.19 16.24
C TRP A 74 8.47 -6.05 17.72
N PHE A 75 7.19 -5.90 18.04
CA PHE A 75 6.73 -5.71 19.42
C PHE A 75 6.56 -7.01 20.20
N LYS A 76 6.80 -8.15 19.56
CA LYS A 76 6.85 -9.48 20.17
C LYS A 76 8.30 -9.97 20.20
#